data_AF-A2F0R0-F1
#
_entry.id   AF-A2F0R0-F1
#
_cell.length_a   1.000
_cell.length_b   1.000
_cell.length_c   1.000
_cell.angle_alpha   90.00
_cell.angle_beta   90.00
_cell.angle_gamma   90.00
#
_symmetry.space_group_name_H-M   'P 1'
#
loop_
_entity.id
_entity.type
_entity.pdbx_description
1 polymer ?
#
loop_
_entity_poly.entity_id
_entity_poly.type
_entity_poly.pdbx_seq_one_letter_code
_entity_poly.pdbx_strand_id
1 'polypeptide(L)'
;MKCKCVTKCQFFKQLPQLLSEISFPTKNHEIKLLPGSDCNSEIYIRSKLVLNGFGMTSNHTYIKTINIMDTEVNFQDVNFSGHIVISPGSRFKATNCIFNCSQDNQDSIIEISPQTTCEFTNCQFSGGKQASITSNGPNSILFNNCSFLQAPVTSLVLSNETNIKLFNCKFQGAQKYAVLQTKKTNSTFISCDFSDMKGKAIGCCTESILNISDCKFSNCENGAICSANLSIIKITKSEFKNISPVAVNISKGSNGYIEGCTFDSCLRSLVCQKSYVDVNHSDFIKSILLLIGKYCPLLITNSKFSDLDIVISDYSNPIFRDNTTDKVLVRTGDYAKPLFINTPFNELVSSNCSQVILNNSPRKANKQVLGSEIIEVEKIPFELQRSNGIFSYSENDYQVPEKDLEFTPEEGHKDMPLLFIPCGHLCKEECSSCPVCGISGKTTKRYKTDNCVICMDAEPDLVYMPCGHQCCCHECMSSCDDCKKCPICGVPVCSVKKMFM
;
A
#
# COMPACT_ATOMS: atom_id res chain seq x y z
N MET A 1 46.28 -23.58 -16.10
CA MET A 1 47.58 -23.43 -15.40
C MET A 1 47.47 -24.21 -14.08
N LYS A 2 48.13 -25.38 -13.94
CA LYS A 2 48.02 -26.22 -12.73
C LYS A 2 48.95 -25.66 -11.64
N CYS A 3 48.45 -24.75 -10.81
CA CYS A 3 49.18 -24.26 -9.64
C CYS A 3 49.01 -25.24 -8.46
N LYS A 4 50.07 -25.97 -8.10
CA LYS A 4 50.16 -26.67 -6.81
C LYS A 4 50.46 -25.64 -5.73
N CYS A 5 49.47 -25.30 -4.90
CA CYS A 5 49.67 -24.40 -3.77
C CYS A 5 49.73 -25.15 -2.42
N VAL A 6 50.47 -24.56 -1.50
CA VAL A 6 51.15 -25.15 -0.33
C VAL A 6 50.20 -25.43 0.84
N THR A 7 50.17 -26.68 1.31
CA THR A 7 49.37 -27.17 2.44
C THR A 7 50.16 -27.14 3.77
N LYS A 8 50.19 -26.00 4.47
CA LYS A 8 50.47 -25.96 5.93
C LYS A 8 49.80 -24.75 6.61
N CYS A 9 48.47 -24.77 6.71
CA CYS A 9 47.74 -23.97 7.71
C CYS A 9 46.66 -24.85 8.35
N GLN A 10 46.74 -25.09 9.66
CA GLN A 10 45.81 -25.98 10.38
C GLN A 10 44.36 -25.46 10.42
N PHE A 11 44.13 -24.22 9.97
CA PHE A 11 42.82 -23.60 9.83
C PHE A 11 41.93 -24.26 8.74
N PHE A 12 42.52 -25.01 7.80
CA PHE A 12 41.83 -25.56 6.62
C PHE A 12 41.10 -26.90 6.82
N LYS A 13 41.12 -27.52 8.01
CA LYS A 13 40.49 -28.83 8.19
C LYS A 13 38.94 -28.82 8.10
N GLN A 14 38.29 -27.66 8.01
CA GLN A 14 36.83 -27.55 7.95
C GLN A 14 36.29 -26.59 6.89
N LEU A 15 37.14 -25.83 6.19
CA LEU A 15 36.67 -25.13 5.01
C LEU A 15 36.39 -26.20 3.94
N PRO A 16 35.20 -26.27 3.33
CA PRO A 16 34.92 -27.30 2.33
C PRO A 16 36.05 -27.32 1.30
N GLN A 17 36.61 -28.50 1.02
CA GLN A 17 37.70 -28.69 0.04
C GLN A 17 37.40 -27.94 -1.27
N LEU A 18 36.12 -27.89 -1.65
CA LEU A 18 35.53 -27.15 -2.76
C LEU A 18 35.90 -25.66 -2.81
N LEU A 19 35.91 -24.93 -1.68
CA LEU A 19 36.34 -23.53 -1.67
C LEU A 19 37.84 -23.41 -1.99
N SER A 20 38.67 -24.33 -1.51
CA SER A 20 40.11 -24.30 -1.75
C SER A 20 40.48 -24.53 -3.22
N GLU A 21 39.59 -25.11 -4.02
CA GLU A 21 39.77 -25.33 -5.46
C GLU A 21 39.51 -24.07 -6.30
N ILE A 22 38.70 -23.14 -5.78
CA ILE A 22 38.29 -21.90 -6.47
C ILE A 22 38.83 -20.63 -5.81
N SER A 23 39.74 -20.78 -4.84
CA SER A 23 40.27 -19.66 -4.09
C SER A 23 41.70 -19.86 -3.62
N PHE A 24 42.34 -18.77 -3.23
CA PHE A 24 43.59 -18.83 -2.46
C PHE A 24 43.38 -18.27 -1.06
N PRO A 25 43.80 -19.00 -0.03
CA PRO A 25 43.70 -18.50 1.32
C PRO A 25 44.66 -17.35 1.58
N THR A 26 44.21 -16.40 2.39
CA THR A 26 45.05 -15.31 2.91
C THR A 26 45.06 -15.34 4.44
N LYS A 27 45.74 -14.39 5.08
CA LYS A 27 45.75 -14.30 6.55
C LYS A 27 44.36 -13.83 7.04
N ASN A 28 44.02 -14.09 8.30
CA ASN A 28 42.86 -13.49 8.99
C ASN A 28 41.45 -13.85 8.45
N HIS A 29 41.18 -15.13 8.16
CA HIS A 29 39.85 -15.60 7.70
C HIS A 29 39.39 -14.98 6.37
N GLU A 30 40.34 -14.51 5.56
CA GLU A 30 40.07 -13.94 4.25
C GLU A 30 40.41 -14.96 3.15
N ILE A 31 39.50 -15.08 2.17
CA ILE A 31 39.60 -15.98 1.03
C ILE A 31 39.42 -15.16 -0.24
N LYS A 32 40.32 -15.32 -1.21
CA LYS A 32 40.20 -14.67 -2.52
C LYS A 32 39.59 -15.58 -3.56
N LEU A 33 38.40 -15.25 -4.05
CA LEU A 33 37.67 -16.01 -5.08
C LEU A 33 38.27 -15.74 -6.46
N LEU A 34 38.63 -16.80 -7.18
CA LEU A 34 39.21 -16.69 -8.51
C LEU A 34 38.15 -16.38 -9.59
N PRO A 35 38.32 -15.35 -10.42
CA PRO A 35 37.35 -15.01 -11.46
C PRO A 35 37.14 -16.13 -12.47
N GLY A 36 35.89 -16.32 -12.90
CA GLY A 36 35.53 -17.37 -13.86
C GLY A 36 35.59 -18.79 -13.30
N SER A 37 35.77 -18.94 -11.99
CA SER A 37 35.68 -20.25 -11.35
C SER A 37 34.23 -20.73 -11.32
N ASP A 38 34.06 -22.03 -11.46
CA ASP A 38 32.77 -22.72 -11.40
C ASP A 38 32.83 -23.78 -10.30
N CYS A 39 31.92 -23.68 -9.35
CA CYS A 39 31.69 -24.67 -8.32
C CYS A 39 30.21 -25.07 -8.32
N ASN A 40 29.93 -26.20 -8.97
CA ASN A 40 28.58 -26.79 -9.01
C ASN A 40 28.20 -27.54 -7.71
N SER A 41 28.69 -27.07 -6.56
CA SER A 41 28.46 -27.67 -5.25
C SER A 41 27.94 -26.65 -4.26
N GLU A 42 27.27 -27.15 -3.23
CA GLU A 42 26.75 -26.33 -2.14
C GLU A 42 27.82 -26.15 -1.06
N ILE A 43 27.95 -24.93 -0.56
CA ILE A 43 28.98 -24.54 0.38
C ILE A 43 28.30 -24.06 1.67
N TYR A 44 28.66 -24.65 2.81
CA TYR A 44 28.14 -24.26 4.12
C TYR A 44 29.20 -23.48 4.90
N ILE A 45 28.90 -22.25 5.29
CA ILE A 45 29.79 -21.38 6.07
C ILE A 45 29.25 -21.29 7.49
N ARG A 46 30.04 -21.78 8.45
CA ARG A 46 29.71 -21.83 9.91
C ARG A 46 30.69 -21.04 10.78
N SER A 47 31.60 -20.29 10.15
CA SER A 47 32.61 -19.49 10.83
C SER A 47 32.73 -18.15 10.14
N LYS A 48 33.18 -17.14 10.89
CA LYS A 48 33.40 -15.80 10.33
C LYS A 48 34.32 -15.87 9.12
N LEU A 49 33.90 -15.25 8.02
CA LEU A 49 34.62 -15.33 6.75
C LEU A 49 34.54 -14.02 5.97
N VAL A 50 35.66 -13.64 5.36
CA VAL A 50 35.72 -12.56 4.36
C VAL A 50 36.03 -13.18 3.00
N LEU A 51 35.17 -12.92 2.02
CA LEU A 51 35.32 -13.36 0.64
C LEU A 51 35.63 -12.15 -0.24
N ASN A 52 36.84 -12.13 -0.77
CA ASN A 52 37.35 -11.04 -1.60
C ASN A 52 37.42 -11.47 -3.06
N GLY A 53 36.92 -10.63 -3.97
CA GLY A 53 37.12 -10.83 -5.40
C GLY A 53 38.37 -10.13 -5.92
N PHE A 54 38.48 -10.06 -7.25
CA PHE A 54 39.55 -9.35 -7.95
C PHE A 54 39.01 -8.08 -8.67
N GLY A 55 37.92 -7.51 -8.17
CA GLY A 55 37.26 -6.34 -8.76
C GLY A 55 36.09 -6.68 -9.68
N MET A 56 35.30 -5.65 -10.03
CA MET A 56 34.04 -5.78 -10.77
C MET A 56 34.19 -6.15 -12.26
N THR A 57 35.40 -6.08 -12.82
CA THR A 57 35.64 -6.22 -14.28
C THR A 57 35.95 -7.64 -14.73
N SER A 58 35.99 -8.61 -13.80
CA SER A 58 36.39 -9.98 -14.09
C SER A 58 35.20 -10.92 -14.33
N ASN A 59 35.43 -12.03 -15.03
CA ASN A 59 34.45 -13.12 -15.17
C ASN A 59 33.81 -13.47 -13.83
N HIS A 60 32.50 -13.71 -13.82
CA HIS A 60 31.78 -14.03 -12.59
C HIS A 60 32.27 -15.36 -12.01
N THR A 61 32.31 -15.46 -10.68
CA THR A 61 32.53 -16.72 -9.97
C THR A 61 31.16 -17.37 -9.78
N TYR A 62 30.97 -18.56 -10.34
CA TYR A 62 29.76 -19.35 -10.14
C TYR A 62 29.93 -20.30 -8.96
N ILE A 63 29.01 -20.23 -8.00
CA ILE A 63 28.89 -21.20 -6.91
C ILE A 63 27.41 -21.57 -6.80
N LYS A 64 27.05 -22.84 -6.97
CA LYS A 64 25.66 -23.30 -7.02
C LYS A 64 24.82 -22.72 -5.87
N THR A 65 25.26 -22.92 -4.63
CA THR A 65 24.61 -22.38 -3.41
C THR A 65 25.64 -22.10 -2.32
N ILE A 66 25.54 -20.95 -1.67
CA ILE A 66 26.22 -20.65 -0.41
C ILE A 66 25.18 -20.57 0.71
N ASN A 67 25.32 -21.43 1.71
CA ASN A 67 24.50 -21.44 2.92
C ASN A 67 25.30 -20.82 4.07
N ILE A 68 24.87 -19.66 4.56
CA ILE A 68 25.45 -18.97 5.71
C ILE A 68 24.65 -19.36 6.95
N MET A 69 25.33 -19.96 7.94
CA MET A 69 24.69 -20.62 9.09
C MET A 69 25.24 -20.03 10.40
N ASP A 70 24.42 -19.24 11.10
CA ASP A 70 24.70 -18.68 12.43
C ASP A 70 26.10 -18.04 12.55
N THR A 71 26.46 -17.24 11.54
CA THR A 71 27.79 -16.65 11.47
C THR A 71 27.82 -15.34 10.69
N GLU A 72 28.98 -14.67 10.66
CA GLU A 72 29.20 -13.42 9.92
C GLU A 72 29.99 -13.68 8.64
N VAL A 73 29.46 -13.28 7.49
CA VAL A 73 30.15 -13.38 6.20
C VAL A 73 30.16 -12.04 5.50
N ASN A 74 31.35 -11.63 5.04
CA ASN A 74 31.57 -10.35 4.36
C ASN A 74 32.07 -10.60 2.94
N PHE A 75 31.37 -10.09 1.93
CA PHE A 75 31.81 -10.09 0.53
C PHE A 75 32.38 -8.72 0.18
N GLN A 76 33.54 -8.68 -0.49
CA GLN A 76 34.14 -7.44 -0.99
C GLN A 76 34.64 -7.63 -2.42
N ASP A 77 34.23 -6.73 -3.32
CA ASP A 77 34.66 -6.70 -4.73
C ASP A 77 34.40 -8.02 -5.48
N VAL A 78 33.33 -8.73 -5.10
CA VAL A 78 32.94 -10.04 -5.67
C VAL A 78 31.95 -9.88 -6.81
N ASN A 79 32.25 -10.48 -7.98
CA ASN A 79 31.28 -10.74 -9.03
C ASN A 79 30.77 -12.19 -8.90
N PHE A 80 29.59 -12.34 -8.29
CA PHE A 80 29.03 -13.62 -7.87
C PHE A 80 27.86 -14.05 -8.77
N SER A 81 27.82 -15.34 -9.10
CA SER A 81 26.65 -15.99 -9.68
C SER A 81 26.27 -17.25 -8.93
N GLY A 82 24.98 -17.40 -8.62
CA GLY A 82 24.44 -18.54 -7.89
C GLY A 82 23.44 -18.16 -6.82
N HIS A 83 23.21 -19.05 -5.85
CA HIS A 83 22.31 -18.80 -4.72
C HIS A 83 23.05 -18.45 -3.44
N ILE A 84 22.50 -17.55 -2.64
CA ILE A 84 22.93 -17.30 -1.27
C ILE A 84 21.72 -17.47 -0.35
N VAL A 85 21.82 -18.39 0.60
CA VAL A 85 20.83 -18.59 1.66
C VAL A 85 21.43 -18.13 2.97
N ILE A 86 20.78 -17.16 3.61
CA ILE A 86 21.21 -16.58 4.88
C ILE A 86 20.28 -17.10 5.97
N SER A 87 20.77 -18.00 6.81
CA SER A 87 19.99 -18.66 7.85
C SER A 87 19.87 -17.80 9.11
N PRO A 88 18.88 -18.06 10.00
CA PRO A 88 18.68 -17.29 11.23
C PRO A 88 19.95 -17.13 12.08
N GLY A 89 20.07 -15.99 12.76
CA GLY A 89 21.24 -15.62 13.57
C GLY A 89 22.41 -15.06 12.77
N SER A 90 22.42 -15.24 11.44
CA SER A 90 23.54 -14.84 10.60
C SER A 90 23.59 -13.32 10.32
N ARG A 91 24.80 -12.84 10.05
CA ARG A 91 25.06 -11.49 9.55
C ARG A 91 25.75 -11.56 8.19
N PHE A 92 25.25 -10.80 7.23
CA PHE A 92 25.84 -10.77 5.90
C PHE A 92 26.14 -9.33 5.48
N LYS A 93 27.35 -9.09 5.01
CA LYS A 93 27.73 -7.79 4.44
C LYS A 93 28.27 -7.98 3.03
N ALA A 94 27.91 -7.11 2.11
CA ALA A 94 28.46 -7.08 0.77
C ALA A 94 28.85 -5.64 0.39
N THR A 95 30.05 -5.45 -0.13
CA THR A 95 30.56 -4.15 -0.57
C THR A 95 31.15 -4.26 -1.96
N ASN A 96 30.71 -3.38 -2.88
CA ASN A 96 31.16 -3.34 -4.28
C ASN A 96 30.98 -4.69 -5.00
N CYS A 97 29.86 -5.38 -4.75
CA CYS A 97 29.59 -6.69 -5.33
C CYS A 97 28.61 -6.61 -6.51
N ILE A 98 28.78 -7.50 -7.49
CA ILE A 98 27.78 -7.77 -8.51
C ILE A 98 27.19 -9.14 -8.24
N PHE A 99 25.86 -9.20 -8.18
CA PHE A 99 25.10 -10.43 -8.00
C PHE A 99 24.29 -10.69 -9.25
N ASN A 100 24.59 -11.80 -9.93
CA ASN A 100 23.90 -12.23 -11.14
C ASN A 100 23.26 -13.61 -10.94
N CYS A 101 22.09 -13.86 -11.51
CA CYS A 101 21.60 -15.24 -11.66
C CYS A 101 21.63 -15.61 -13.14
N SER A 102 22.44 -16.60 -13.49
CA SER A 102 22.57 -17.10 -14.86
C SER A 102 21.84 -18.42 -15.14
N GLN A 103 21.15 -19.02 -14.15
CA GLN A 103 20.55 -20.36 -14.29
C GLN A 103 19.06 -20.46 -13.92
N ASP A 104 18.35 -21.32 -14.66
CA ASP A 104 16.89 -21.30 -14.89
C ASP A 104 15.97 -21.76 -13.74
N ASN A 105 16.51 -22.15 -12.58
CA ASN A 105 15.73 -22.86 -11.56
C ASN A 105 15.67 -22.23 -10.16
N GLN A 106 16.35 -21.12 -9.90
CA GLN A 106 16.29 -20.46 -8.57
C GLN A 106 15.38 -19.24 -8.59
N ASP A 107 14.46 -19.18 -7.63
CA ASP A 107 13.49 -18.10 -7.51
C ASP A 107 14.16 -16.77 -7.14
N SER A 108 15.22 -16.79 -6.31
CA SER A 108 16.00 -15.61 -5.95
C SER A 108 17.51 -15.80 -6.02
N ILE A 109 18.27 -14.70 -6.05
CA ILE A 109 19.74 -14.74 -5.89
C ILE A 109 20.09 -14.87 -4.41
N ILE A 110 19.40 -14.09 -3.56
CA ILE A 110 19.62 -14.08 -2.12
C ILE A 110 18.29 -14.33 -1.41
N GLU A 111 18.26 -15.34 -0.54
CA GLU A 111 17.16 -15.65 0.36
C GLU A 111 17.57 -15.33 1.81
N ILE A 112 16.78 -14.49 2.46
CA ILE A 112 17.05 -13.95 3.78
C ILE A 112 16.02 -14.51 4.77
N SER A 113 16.50 -15.36 5.69
CA SER A 113 15.69 -15.96 6.75
C SER A 113 15.37 -14.96 7.87
N PRO A 114 14.42 -15.29 8.78
CA PRO A 114 14.15 -14.50 9.97
C PRO A 114 15.40 -14.31 10.86
N GLN A 115 15.40 -13.28 11.69
CA GLN A 115 16.44 -12.99 12.69
C GLN A 115 17.85 -12.82 12.09
N THR A 116 17.90 -12.23 10.90
CA THR A 116 19.15 -11.95 10.18
C THR A 116 19.41 -10.44 10.11
N THR A 117 20.67 -10.07 9.91
CA THR A 117 21.06 -8.69 9.60
C THR A 117 21.88 -8.67 8.32
N CYS A 118 21.46 -7.87 7.34
CA CYS A 118 22.14 -7.77 6.06
C CYS A 118 22.48 -6.31 5.72
N GLU A 119 23.69 -6.06 5.22
CA GLU A 119 24.13 -4.75 4.77
C GLU A 119 24.75 -4.85 3.37
N PHE A 120 24.27 -4.03 2.44
CA PHE A 120 24.74 -3.98 1.06
C PHE A 120 25.16 -2.55 0.72
N THR A 121 26.40 -2.38 0.24
CA THR A 121 26.94 -1.07 -0.14
C THR A 121 27.56 -1.12 -1.52
N ASN A 122 27.14 -0.22 -2.43
CA ASN A 122 27.63 -0.18 -3.81
C ASN A 122 27.45 -1.50 -4.58
N CYS A 123 26.39 -2.25 -4.26
CA CYS A 123 26.13 -3.54 -4.90
C CYS A 123 25.16 -3.42 -6.07
N GLN A 124 25.37 -4.24 -7.11
CA GLN A 124 24.46 -4.39 -8.24
C GLN A 124 23.80 -5.77 -8.22
N PHE A 125 22.51 -5.80 -8.51
CA PHE A 125 21.71 -7.02 -8.62
C PHE A 125 21.06 -7.08 -10.00
N SER A 126 21.30 -8.17 -10.73
CA SER A 126 20.67 -8.44 -12.02
C SER A 126 20.24 -9.90 -12.12
N GLY A 127 18.96 -10.13 -12.41
CA GLY A 127 18.40 -11.48 -12.60
C GLY A 127 17.71 -12.09 -11.38
N GLY A 128 17.58 -13.42 -11.43
CA GLY A 128 16.79 -14.29 -10.52
C GLY A 128 15.42 -14.61 -11.13
N LYS A 129 14.91 -15.84 -11.06
CA LYS A 129 13.69 -16.22 -11.82
C LYS A 129 12.44 -15.45 -11.40
N GLN A 130 12.28 -15.18 -10.11
CA GLN A 130 11.12 -14.49 -9.53
C GLN A 130 11.52 -13.18 -8.84
N ALA A 131 12.65 -13.18 -8.14
CA ALA A 131 13.15 -12.05 -7.37
C ALA A 131 14.67 -11.93 -7.46
N SER A 132 15.24 -10.75 -7.26
CA SER A 132 16.68 -10.67 -6.97
C SER A 132 16.95 -11.04 -5.52
N ILE A 133 16.14 -10.53 -4.59
CA ILE A 133 16.24 -10.84 -3.16
C ILE A 133 14.85 -11.13 -2.60
N THR A 134 14.75 -12.22 -1.82
CA THR A 134 13.58 -12.55 -1.01
C THR A 134 13.93 -12.43 0.46
N SER A 135 13.04 -11.79 1.22
CA SER A 135 13.14 -11.66 2.67
C SER A 135 11.86 -12.10 3.33
N ASN A 136 11.99 -13.02 4.27
CA ASN A 136 10.88 -13.56 5.03
C ASN A 136 11.22 -13.57 6.51
N GLY A 137 10.53 -12.74 7.28
CA GLY A 137 10.61 -12.71 8.73
C GLY A 137 11.13 -11.39 9.29
N PRO A 138 11.10 -11.27 10.63
CA PRO A 138 11.69 -10.13 11.32
C PRO A 138 13.19 -10.13 11.07
N ASN A 139 13.67 -9.19 10.29
CA ASN A 139 15.08 -9.00 10.00
C ASN A 139 15.36 -7.51 9.77
N SER A 140 16.65 -7.17 9.73
CA SER A 140 17.11 -5.80 9.47
C SER A 140 18.00 -5.79 8.24
N ILE A 141 17.58 -5.08 7.21
CA ILE A 141 18.28 -5.04 5.93
C ILE A 141 18.56 -3.58 5.54
N LEU A 142 19.81 -3.30 5.21
CA LEU A 142 20.28 -1.99 4.78
C LEU A 142 20.87 -2.07 3.37
N PHE A 143 20.39 -1.22 2.46
CA PHE A 143 20.98 -0.98 1.15
C PHE A 143 21.46 0.46 1.05
N ASN A 144 22.69 0.66 0.62
CA ASN A 144 23.28 1.96 0.38
C ASN A 144 23.95 2.00 -1.00
N ASN A 145 23.50 2.92 -1.85
CA ASN A 145 24.01 3.09 -3.21
C ASN A 145 23.97 1.80 -4.04
N CYS A 146 22.87 1.05 -3.94
CA CYS A 146 22.69 -0.22 -4.66
C CYS A 146 21.85 -0.04 -5.93
N SER A 147 22.07 -0.90 -6.93
CA SER A 147 21.30 -0.89 -8.18
C SER A 147 20.63 -2.23 -8.43
N PHE A 148 19.35 -2.20 -8.77
CA PHE A 148 18.54 -3.36 -9.16
C PHE A 148 18.14 -3.20 -10.62
N LEU A 149 18.72 -4.02 -11.49
CA LEU A 149 18.62 -3.87 -12.95
C LEU A 149 17.91 -5.07 -13.58
N GLN A 150 16.90 -4.78 -14.39
CA GLN A 150 16.21 -5.73 -15.26
C GLN A 150 15.72 -6.99 -14.52
N ALA A 151 15.13 -6.81 -13.34
CA ALA A 151 14.53 -7.92 -12.62
C ALA A 151 13.39 -8.55 -13.45
N PRO A 152 13.45 -9.87 -13.73
CA PRO A 152 12.53 -10.48 -14.69
C PRO A 152 11.10 -10.59 -14.16
N VAL A 153 10.89 -10.54 -12.84
CA VAL A 153 9.56 -10.37 -12.24
C VAL A 153 9.58 -9.29 -11.17
N THR A 154 10.25 -9.53 -10.03
CA THR A 154 10.35 -8.56 -8.93
C THR A 154 11.81 -8.30 -8.55
N SER A 155 12.20 -7.10 -8.10
CA SER A 155 13.59 -6.93 -7.58
C SER A 155 13.68 -7.38 -6.12
N LEU A 156 12.80 -6.87 -5.26
CA LEU A 156 12.76 -7.18 -3.83
C LEU A 156 11.37 -7.70 -3.42
N VAL A 157 11.33 -8.86 -2.78
CA VAL A 157 10.12 -9.40 -2.15
C VAL A 157 10.33 -9.46 -0.64
N LEU A 158 9.53 -8.70 0.12
CA LEU A 158 9.68 -8.49 1.55
C LEU A 158 8.40 -8.90 2.28
N SER A 159 8.51 -9.71 3.33
CA SER A 159 7.35 -10.25 4.02
C SER A 159 7.60 -10.57 5.48
N ASN A 160 6.51 -10.62 6.25
CA ASN A 160 6.49 -11.08 7.65
C ASN A 160 7.40 -10.24 8.56
N GLU A 161 7.07 -8.96 8.73
CA GLU A 161 7.78 -8.06 9.68
C GLU A 161 9.25 -7.74 9.33
N THR A 162 9.61 -7.88 8.04
CA THR A 162 10.90 -7.40 7.53
C THR A 162 11.07 -5.89 7.74
N ASN A 163 12.25 -5.45 8.19
CA ASN A 163 12.60 -4.05 8.29
C ASN A 163 13.71 -3.72 7.30
N ILE A 164 13.43 -2.83 6.34
CA ILE A 164 14.38 -2.45 5.30
C ILE A 164 14.59 -0.94 5.24
N LYS A 165 15.84 -0.53 5.00
CA LYS A 165 16.21 0.85 4.69
C LYS A 165 17.03 0.89 3.41
N LEU A 166 16.67 1.79 2.49
CA LEU A 166 17.33 1.98 1.21
C LEU A 166 17.72 3.44 1.05
N PHE A 167 19.00 3.67 0.78
CA PHE A 167 19.58 5.00 0.57
C PHE A 167 20.24 5.07 -0.79
N ASN A 168 19.89 6.06 -1.60
CA ASN A 168 20.51 6.30 -2.90
C ASN A 168 20.45 5.08 -3.83
N CYS A 169 19.39 4.27 -3.74
CA CYS A 169 19.27 3.05 -4.54
C CYS A 169 18.54 3.33 -5.86
N LYS A 170 18.94 2.61 -6.91
CA LYS A 170 18.31 2.67 -8.23
C LYS A 170 17.58 1.37 -8.57
N PHE A 171 16.37 1.50 -9.11
CA PHE A 171 15.57 0.40 -9.63
C PHE A 171 15.23 0.67 -11.11
N GLN A 172 15.56 -0.26 -12.00
CA GLN A 172 15.31 -0.09 -13.44
C GLN A 172 14.80 -1.38 -14.11
N GLY A 173 13.74 -1.29 -14.92
CA GLY A 173 13.28 -2.36 -15.80
C GLY A 173 12.57 -3.56 -15.16
N ALA A 174 12.04 -3.45 -13.93
CA ALA A 174 11.32 -4.56 -13.30
C ALA A 174 9.99 -4.86 -14.04
N GLN A 175 9.68 -6.14 -14.28
CA GLN A 175 8.50 -6.53 -15.08
C GLN A 175 7.17 -6.49 -14.30
N LYS A 176 7.17 -6.80 -13.00
CA LYS A 176 5.95 -6.84 -12.16
C LYS A 176 6.00 -5.84 -11.01
N TYR A 177 7.04 -5.90 -10.17
CA TYR A 177 7.27 -4.97 -9.07
C TYR A 177 8.76 -4.62 -8.96
N ALA A 178 9.15 -3.37 -8.68
CA ALA A 178 10.51 -3.15 -8.19
C ALA A 178 10.63 -3.69 -6.76
N VAL A 179 9.70 -3.27 -5.89
CA VAL A 179 9.59 -3.76 -4.52
C VAL A 179 8.16 -4.20 -4.22
N LEU A 180 8.00 -5.40 -3.70
CA LEU A 180 6.76 -5.90 -3.14
C LEU A 180 6.95 -6.15 -1.64
N GLN A 181 6.24 -5.39 -0.80
CA GLN A 181 6.22 -5.57 0.63
C GLN A 181 4.83 -5.95 1.15
N THR A 182 4.78 -6.88 2.10
CA THR A 182 3.53 -7.40 2.66
C THR A 182 3.68 -7.88 4.11
N LYS A 183 2.56 -8.10 4.80
CA LYS A 183 2.48 -8.72 6.13
C LYS A 183 3.34 -7.98 7.15
N LYS A 184 2.92 -6.76 7.51
CA LYS A 184 3.54 -5.92 8.56
C LYS A 184 5.00 -5.56 8.29
N THR A 185 5.41 -5.51 7.02
CA THR A 185 6.76 -5.09 6.65
C THR A 185 6.89 -3.58 6.81
N ASN A 186 8.06 -3.12 7.24
CA ASN A 186 8.39 -1.69 7.36
C ASN A 186 9.56 -1.34 6.44
N SER A 187 9.33 -0.40 5.53
CA SER A 187 10.36 0.06 4.60
C SER A 187 10.55 1.57 4.63
N THR A 188 11.80 1.98 4.45
CA THR A 188 12.20 3.38 4.30
C THR A 188 13.06 3.54 3.05
N PHE A 189 12.67 4.44 2.15
CA PHE A 189 13.38 4.78 0.92
C PHE A 189 13.75 6.25 0.96
N ILE A 190 15.05 6.55 0.80
CA ILE A 190 15.60 7.90 0.86
C ILE A 190 16.46 8.12 -0.38
N SER A 191 16.11 9.13 -1.18
CA SER A 191 16.86 9.49 -2.38
C SER A 191 17.00 8.36 -3.39
N CYS A 192 15.97 7.52 -3.52
CA CYS A 192 15.94 6.41 -4.45
C CYS A 192 15.33 6.81 -5.81
N ASP A 193 15.74 6.13 -6.86
CA ASP A 193 15.28 6.34 -8.24
C ASP A 193 14.60 5.07 -8.78
N PHE A 194 13.38 5.23 -9.29
CA PHE A 194 12.58 4.20 -9.95
C PHE A 194 12.28 4.65 -11.37
N SER A 195 12.99 4.07 -12.34
CA SER A 195 12.94 4.51 -13.73
C SER A 195 12.59 3.37 -14.68
N ASP A 196 11.75 3.64 -15.69
CA ASP A 196 11.44 2.72 -16.79
C ASP A 196 10.88 1.38 -16.28
N MET A 197 9.88 1.47 -15.39
CA MET A 197 9.19 0.29 -14.86
C MET A 197 8.11 -0.17 -15.83
N LYS A 198 8.19 -1.42 -16.27
CA LYS A 198 7.04 -2.08 -16.94
C LYS A 198 5.99 -2.51 -15.91
N GLY A 199 6.45 -2.95 -14.76
CA GLY A 199 5.62 -3.26 -13.60
C GLY A 199 5.27 -2.03 -12.75
N LYS A 200 4.76 -2.27 -11.54
CA LYS A 200 4.63 -1.22 -10.53
C LYS A 200 5.97 -0.97 -9.87
N ALA A 201 6.26 0.27 -9.45
CA ALA A 201 7.49 0.51 -8.68
C ALA A 201 7.40 -0.16 -7.29
N ILE A 202 6.37 0.16 -6.50
CA ILE A 202 6.24 -0.34 -5.12
C ILE A 202 4.81 -0.83 -4.85
N GLY A 203 4.69 -2.06 -4.35
CA GLY A 203 3.46 -2.60 -3.76
C GLY A 203 3.58 -2.69 -2.24
N CYS A 204 2.68 -2.03 -1.51
CA CYS A 204 2.59 -2.01 -0.05
C CYS A 204 1.26 -2.58 0.42
N CYS A 205 1.26 -3.75 1.07
CA CYS A 205 0.02 -4.44 1.42
C CYS A 205 0.03 -4.98 2.85
N THR A 206 -1.16 -5.22 3.40
CA THR A 206 -1.39 -6.04 4.60
C THR A 206 -0.66 -5.47 5.82
N GLU A 207 -1.18 -4.36 6.34
CA GLU A 207 -0.69 -3.69 7.55
C GLU A 207 0.78 -3.27 7.46
N SER A 208 1.31 -3.06 6.26
CA SER A 208 2.71 -2.65 6.06
C SER A 208 2.87 -1.14 6.13
N ILE A 209 4.09 -0.69 6.44
CA ILE A 209 4.45 0.71 6.54
C ILE A 209 5.47 1.05 5.44
N LEU A 210 5.20 2.12 4.70
CA LEU A 210 6.06 2.63 3.63
C LEU A 210 6.43 4.09 3.91
N ASN A 211 7.71 4.38 4.07
CA ASN A 211 8.23 5.74 4.18
C ASN A 211 9.10 6.07 2.97
N ILE A 212 8.77 7.14 2.26
CA ILE A 212 9.47 7.60 1.06
C ILE A 212 9.82 9.08 1.23
N SER A 213 11.08 9.43 1.02
CA SER A 213 11.54 10.82 1.04
C SER A 213 12.56 11.10 -0.06
N ASP A 214 12.38 12.23 -0.76
CA ASP A 214 13.32 12.72 -1.78
C ASP A 214 13.54 11.72 -2.93
N CYS A 215 12.55 10.91 -3.27
CA CYS A 215 12.64 9.87 -4.30
C CYS A 215 12.09 10.33 -5.65
N LYS A 216 12.50 9.65 -6.72
CA LYS A 216 12.04 9.90 -8.09
C LYS A 216 11.39 8.67 -8.70
N PHE A 217 10.27 8.87 -9.37
CA PHE A 217 9.53 7.87 -10.12
C PHE A 217 9.31 8.41 -11.53
N SER A 218 9.89 7.76 -12.54
CA SER A 218 9.80 8.23 -13.93
C SER A 218 9.52 7.10 -14.90
N ASN A 219 8.63 7.36 -15.87
CA ASN A 219 8.30 6.43 -16.95
C ASN A 219 7.85 5.04 -16.44
N CYS A 220 6.97 5.01 -15.45
CA CYS A 220 6.38 3.76 -14.96
C CYS A 220 5.07 3.47 -15.70
N GLU A 221 5.01 2.37 -16.45
CA GLU A 221 3.90 2.01 -17.36
C GLU A 221 2.71 1.36 -16.66
N ASN A 222 2.92 0.74 -15.50
CA ASN A 222 1.86 0.11 -14.70
C ASN A 222 1.68 0.76 -13.32
N GLY A 223 2.22 1.96 -13.13
CA GLY A 223 2.02 2.81 -11.97
C GLY A 223 3.22 2.84 -11.04
N ALA A 224 3.27 3.81 -10.14
CA ALA A 224 4.38 3.92 -9.20
C ALA A 224 4.08 3.15 -7.90
N ILE A 225 3.13 3.60 -7.11
CA ILE A 225 2.88 3.08 -5.76
C ILE A 225 1.45 2.57 -5.64
N CYS A 226 1.27 1.38 -5.07
CA CYS A 226 -0.04 0.92 -4.61
C CYS A 226 -0.02 0.49 -3.14
N SER A 227 -0.96 1.01 -2.37
CA SER A 227 -1.20 0.69 -0.96
C SER A 227 -2.57 0.05 -0.76
N ALA A 228 -2.62 -1.05 0.00
CA ALA A 228 -3.85 -1.76 0.29
C ALA A 228 -3.84 -2.46 1.66
N ASN A 229 -5.05 -2.82 2.14
CA ASN A 229 -5.30 -3.63 3.32
C ASN A 229 -4.68 -3.04 4.60
N LEU A 230 -5.21 -1.90 5.04
CA LEU A 230 -4.81 -1.25 6.30
C LEU A 230 -3.32 -0.85 6.37
N SER A 231 -2.69 -0.60 5.23
CA SER A 231 -1.29 -0.18 5.18
C SER A 231 -1.16 1.34 5.38
N ILE A 232 0.00 1.79 5.83
CA ILE A 232 0.30 3.22 6.05
C ILE A 232 1.42 3.63 5.10
N ILE A 233 1.19 4.71 4.35
CA ILE A 233 2.20 5.28 3.47
C ILE A 233 2.47 6.75 3.80
N LYS A 234 3.75 7.11 3.85
CA LYS A 234 4.23 8.47 3.97
C LYS A 234 5.16 8.78 2.80
N ILE A 235 4.83 9.80 2.01
CA ILE A 235 5.59 10.22 0.84
C ILE A 235 5.91 11.70 1.00
N THR A 236 7.19 12.05 0.94
CA THR A 236 7.65 13.43 1.12
C THR A 236 8.63 13.82 0.03
N LYS A 237 8.55 15.08 -0.44
CA LYS A 237 9.54 15.69 -1.34
C LYS A 237 9.89 14.85 -2.58
N SER A 238 8.93 14.11 -3.11
CA SER A 238 9.17 13.12 -4.17
C SER A 238 8.55 13.54 -5.50
N GLU A 239 9.18 13.11 -6.59
CA GLU A 239 8.77 13.44 -7.97
C GLU A 239 8.16 12.22 -8.66
N PHE A 240 7.00 12.42 -9.27
CA PHE A 240 6.31 11.43 -10.10
C PHE A 240 6.12 12.03 -11.50
N LYS A 241 6.76 11.42 -12.50
CA LYS A 241 6.76 11.93 -13.87
C LYS A 241 6.43 10.85 -14.89
N ASN A 242 5.54 11.16 -15.83
CA ASN A 242 5.15 10.26 -16.92
C ASN A 242 4.69 8.89 -16.40
N ILE A 243 3.73 8.89 -15.47
CA ILE A 243 3.23 7.65 -14.86
C ILE A 243 1.89 7.24 -15.46
N SER A 244 1.80 5.99 -15.89
CA SER A 244 0.58 5.34 -16.33
C SER A 244 0.39 4.03 -15.57
N PRO A 245 -0.82 3.56 -15.23
CA PRO A 245 -2.07 4.31 -15.32
C PRO A 245 -2.37 5.14 -14.05
N VAL A 246 -1.60 4.96 -12.96
CA VAL A 246 -1.78 5.66 -11.67
C VAL A 246 -0.43 5.85 -10.96
N ALA A 247 -0.09 7.07 -10.54
CA ALA A 247 1.11 7.31 -9.74
C ALA A 247 0.97 6.77 -8.32
N VAL A 248 -0.02 7.22 -7.55
CA VAL A 248 -0.25 6.71 -6.19
C VAL A 248 -1.68 6.20 -6.05
N ASN A 249 -1.84 4.93 -5.66
CA ASN A 249 -3.14 4.34 -5.33
C ASN A 249 -3.18 3.95 -3.84
N ILE A 250 -4.18 4.43 -3.11
CA ILE A 250 -4.38 4.16 -1.68
C ILE A 250 -5.79 3.59 -1.50
N SER A 251 -5.87 2.35 -1.05
CA SER A 251 -7.13 1.59 -1.04
C SER A 251 -7.34 0.72 0.19
N LYS A 252 -8.58 0.25 0.38
CA LYS A 252 -8.96 -0.80 1.35
C LYS A 252 -8.53 -0.48 2.79
N GLY A 253 -8.95 0.69 3.28
CA GLY A 253 -8.69 1.16 4.64
C GLY A 253 -7.24 1.58 4.90
N SER A 254 -6.44 1.82 3.86
CA SER A 254 -5.07 2.30 4.03
C SER A 254 -5.07 3.80 4.35
N ASN A 255 -3.96 4.27 4.92
CA ASN A 255 -3.77 5.69 5.23
C ASN A 255 -2.57 6.26 4.48
N GLY A 256 -2.71 7.49 3.99
CA GLY A 256 -1.67 8.19 3.23
C GLY A 256 -1.34 9.57 3.80
N TYR A 257 -0.06 9.91 3.84
CA TYR A 257 0.42 11.27 4.03
C TYR A 257 1.34 11.64 2.88
N ILE A 258 1.01 12.68 2.12
CA ILE A 258 1.75 13.15 0.95
C ILE A 258 2.10 14.62 1.15
N GLU A 259 3.38 14.95 1.17
CA GLU A 259 3.83 16.33 1.40
C GLU A 259 4.95 16.75 0.46
N GLY A 260 4.89 17.96 -0.09
CA GLY A 260 5.99 18.51 -0.88
C GLY A 260 6.25 17.75 -2.19
N CYS A 261 5.28 17.02 -2.72
CA CYS A 261 5.49 16.13 -3.88
C CYS A 261 5.07 16.80 -5.19
N THR A 262 5.65 16.36 -6.30
CA THR A 262 5.27 16.82 -7.64
C THR A 262 4.76 15.65 -8.48
N PHE A 263 3.59 15.80 -9.08
CA PHE A 263 2.97 14.89 -10.03
C PHE A 263 2.86 15.57 -11.38
N ASP A 264 3.76 15.25 -12.30
CA ASP A 264 3.81 15.84 -13.64
C ASP A 264 3.47 14.79 -14.70
N SER A 265 2.47 15.10 -15.53
CA SER A 265 2.13 14.30 -16.71
C SER A 265 1.80 12.84 -16.35
N CYS A 266 1.09 12.65 -15.22
CA CYS A 266 0.61 11.36 -14.77
C CYS A 266 -0.83 11.14 -15.25
N LEU A 267 -1.14 9.99 -15.86
CA LEU A 267 -2.51 9.72 -16.32
C LEU A 267 -3.52 9.89 -15.16
N ARG A 268 -3.18 9.34 -14.00
CA ARG A 268 -3.82 9.65 -12.71
C ARG A 268 -2.74 9.88 -11.66
N SER A 269 -2.75 11.02 -11.01
CA SER A 269 -1.77 11.38 -9.98
C SER A 269 -2.04 10.63 -8.68
N LEU A 270 -3.27 10.70 -8.19
CA LEU A 270 -3.69 10.03 -6.96
C LEU A 270 -5.06 9.40 -7.13
N VAL A 271 -5.17 8.14 -6.71
CA VAL A 271 -6.43 7.40 -6.56
C VAL A 271 -6.60 7.06 -5.09
N CYS A 272 -7.69 7.51 -4.49
CA CYS A 272 -8.05 7.17 -3.12
C CYS A 272 -9.38 6.41 -3.07
N GLN A 273 -9.38 5.24 -2.42
CA GLN A 273 -10.54 4.35 -2.33
C GLN A 273 -10.75 3.80 -0.91
N LYS A 274 -11.82 4.23 -0.24
CA LYS A 274 -12.16 3.84 1.14
C LYS A 274 -10.96 3.95 2.10
N SER A 275 -10.28 5.08 2.06
CA SER A 275 -8.97 5.30 2.70
C SER A 275 -8.88 6.75 3.18
N TYR A 276 -8.05 7.02 4.19
CA TYR A 276 -7.74 8.39 4.64
C TYR A 276 -6.47 8.88 3.98
N VAL A 277 -6.49 10.09 3.44
CA VAL A 277 -5.28 10.68 2.85
C VAL A 277 -5.19 12.16 3.24
N ASP A 278 -4.00 12.59 3.62
CA ASP A 278 -3.65 13.99 3.86
C ASP A 278 -2.60 14.40 2.83
N VAL A 279 -2.89 15.43 2.05
CA VAL A 279 -2.02 15.98 1.01
C VAL A 279 -1.74 17.44 1.34
N ASN A 280 -0.46 17.80 1.39
CA ASN A 280 -0.04 19.15 1.72
C ASN A 280 1.10 19.62 0.79
N HIS A 281 1.14 20.91 0.45
CA HIS A 281 2.23 21.53 -0.33
C HIS A 281 2.65 20.72 -1.57
N SER A 282 1.70 20.15 -2.32
CA SER A 282 2.00 19.28 -3.46
C SER A 282 1.53 19.87 -4.78
N ASP A 283 2.30 19.62 -5.84
CA ASP A 283 2.04 20.14 -7.18
C ASP A 283 1.49 19.03 -8.07
N PHE A 284 0.35 19.30 -8.70
CA PHE A 284 -0.30 18.40 -9.65
C PHE A 284 -0.44 19.09 -11.01
N ILE A 285 0.25 18.56 -12.00
CA ILE A 285 0.44 19.17 -13.32
C ILE A 285 0.03 18.14 -14.39
N LYS A 286 -0.85 18.52 -15.32
CA LYS A 286 -1.23 17.69 -16.48
C LYS A 286 -1.63 16.26 -16.09
N SER A 287 -2.49 16.14 -15.08
CA SER A 287 -2.84 14.86 -14.48
C SER A 287 -4.33 14.76 -14.16
N ILE A 288 -4.79 13.60 -13.69
CA ILE A 288 -6.14 13.41 -13.14
C ILE A 288 -6.05 13.05 -11.66
N LEU A 289 -6.77 13.75 -10.80
CA LEU A 289 -6.97 13.40 -9.40
C LEU A 289 -8.30 12.67 -9.24
N LEU A 290 -8.30 11.41 -8.78
CA LEU A 290 -9.49 10.57 -8.72
C LEU A 290 -9.80 10.11 -7.29
N LEU A 291 -10.94 10.56 -6.76
CA LEU A 291 -11.35 10.39 -5.38
C LEU A 291 -12.66 9.62 -5.32
N ILE A 292 -12.62 8.36 -4.88
CA ILE A 292 -13.76 7.46 -4.97
C ILE A 292 -14.05 6.84 -3.61
N GLY A 293 -15.31 6.89 -3.20
CA GLY A 293 -15.84 5.97 -2.19
C GLY A 293 -16.29 6.62 -0.91
N LYS A 294 -17.21 5.92 -0.25
CA LYS A 294 -17.94 6.38 0.92
C LYS A 294 -16.99 6.65 2.08
N TYR A 295 -17.09 7.85 2.66
CA TYR A 295 -16.28 8.26 3.81
C TYR A 295 -14.78 8.10 3.58
N CYS A 296 -14.27 8.63 2.46
CA CYS A 296 -12.83 8.89 2.31
C CYS A 296 -12.55 10.30 2.83
N PRO A 297 -12.24 10.49 4.12
CA PRO A 297 -11.74 11.78 4.58
C PRO A 297 -10.43 12.05 3.85
N LEU A 298 -10.46 13.06 3.00
CA LEU A 298 -9.30 13.52 2.25
C LEU A 298 -9.14 15.00 2.56
N LEU A 299 -7.97 15.38 3.05
CA LEU A 299 -7.60 16.77 3.24
C LEU A 299 -6.54 17.11 2.21
N ILE A 300 -6.80 18.09 1.34
CA ILE A 300 -5.82 18.61 0.39
C ILE A 300 -5.61 20.09 0.66
N THR A 301 -4.41 20.43 1.12
CA THR A 301 -4.06 21.77 1.59
C THR A 301 -2.84 22.33 0.87
N ASN A 302 -2.80 23.66 0.71
CA ASN A 302 -1.63 24.41 0.23
C ASN A 302 -1.01 23.85 -1.06
N SER A 303 -1.81 23.21 -1.91
CA SER A 303 -1.36 22.49 -3.09
C SER A 303 -1.65 23.28 -4.36
N LYS A 304 -0.90 22.99 -5.42
CA LYS A 304 -1.04 23.64 -6.73
C LYS A 304 -1.60 22.64 -7.74
N PHE A 305 -2.63 23.06 -8.47
CA PHE A 305 -3.25 22.29 -9.53
C PHE A 305 -3.12 23.06 -10.85
N SER A 306 -2.57 22.42 -11.89
CA SER A 306 -2.39 23.05 -13.21
C SER A 306 -2.72 22.07 -14.34
N ASP A 307 -3.59 22.48 -15.26
CA ASP A 307 -4.04 21.66 -16.39
C ASP A 307 -4.54 20.27 -15.93
N LEU A 308 -5.52 20.23 -15.02
CA LEU A 308 -5.89 19.00 -14.31
C LEU A 308 -7.41 18.82 -14.15
N ASP A 309 -7.85 17.56 -14.26
CA ASP A 309 -9.21 17.13 -13.91
C ASP A 309 -9.23 16.56 -12.48
N ILE A 310 -10.15 17.05 -11.65
CA ILE A 310 -10.48 16.47 -10.34
C ILE A 310 -11.80 15.72 -10.48
N VAL A 311 -11.81 14.42 -10.18
CA VAL A 311 -12.99 13.57 -10.25
C VAL A 311 -13.31 13.04 -8.87
N ILE A 312 -14.53 13.30 -8.39
CA ILE A 312 -15.01 12.98 -7.05
C ILE A 312 -16.30 12.19 -7.17
N SER A 313 -16.38 10.98 -6.64
CA SER A 313 -17.58 10.14 -6.75
C SER A 313 -17.84 9.27 -5.52
N ASP A 314 -18.99 8.60 -5.51
CA ASP A 314 -19.39 7.56 -4.57
C ASP A 314 -19.34 8.01 -3.11
N TYR A 315 -20.04 9.10 -2.76
CA TYR A 315 -20.10 9.63 -1.37
C TYR A 315 -18.74 10.06 -0.79
N SER A 316 -17.80 10.44 -1.67
CA SER A 316 -16.54 11.04 -1.25
C SER A 316 -16.74 12.50 -0.84
N ASN A 317 -16.19 12.89 0.31
CA ASN A 317 -16.34 14.22 0.91
C ASN A 317 -14.97 14.85 1.19
N PRO A 318 -14.17 15.14 0.14
CA PRO A 318 -12.85 15.72 0.32
C PRO A 318 -12.94 17.19 0.73
N ILE A 319 -11.95 17.65 1.47
CA ILE A 319 -11.75 19.05 1.85
C ILE A 319 -10.55 19.58 1.07
N PHE A 320 -10.79 20.57 0.23
CA PHE A 320 -9.77 21.36 -0.45
C PHE A 320 -9.64 22.69 0.26
N ARG A 321 -8.45 23.02 0.77
CA ARG A 321 -8.22 24.25 1.51
C ARG A 321 -6.94 24.97 1.08
N ASP A 322 -7.03 26.28 0.86
CA ASP A 322 -5.89 27.16 0.58
C ASP A 322 -5.05 26.69 -0.63
N ASN A 323 -5.70 26.12 -1.66
CA ASN A 323 -5.03 25.62 -2.85
C ASN A 323 -5.02 26.64 -3.99
N THR A 324 -4.02 26.55 -4.86
CA THR A 324 -3.93 27.37 -6.08
C THR A 324 -4.29 26.54 -7.31
N THR A 325 -5.02 27.13 -8.24
CA THR A 325 -5.50 26.43 -9.45
C THR A 325 -5.26 27.23 -10.72
N ASP A 326 -4.84 26.55 -11.77
CA ASP A 326 -4.79 27.05 -13.15
C ASP A 326 -5.35 26.01 -14.11
N LYS A 327 -6.44 26.34 -14.81
CA LYS A 327 -7.15 25.44 -15.73
C LYS A 327 -7.54 24.11 -15.09
N VAL A 328 -8.29 24.19 -14.00
CA VAL A 328 -8.79 23.03 -13.25
C VAL A 328 -10.27 22.81 -13.52
N LEU A 329 -10.60 21.59 -13.91
CA LEU A 329 -11.98 21.12 -14.08
C LEU A 329 -12.33 20.16 -12.94
N VAL A 330 -13.38 20.47 -12.19
CA VAL A 330 -13.90 19.62 -11.12
C VAL A 330 -15.13 18.87 -11.62
N ARG A 331 -15.17 17.55 -11.43
CA ARG A 331 -16.29 16.67 -11.76
C ARG A 331 -16.76 15.98 -10.50
N THR A 332 -18.01 16.19 -10.10
CA THR A 332 -18.61 15.52 -8.94
C THR A 332 -19.73 14.59 -9.38
N GLY A 333 -19.68 13.36 -8.88
CA GLY A 333 -20.66 12.31 -9.10
C GLY A 333 -21.50 12.03 -7.86
N ASP A 334 -22.28 10.95 -7.92
CA ASP A 334 -23.42 10.70 -7.04
C ASP A 334 -23.08 10.79 -5.55
N TYR A 335 -23.80 11.68 -4.86
CA TYR A 335 -23.74 11.90 -3.41
C TYR A 335 -22.40 12.40 -2.86
N ALA A 336 -21.48 12.82 -3.73
CA ALA A 336 -20.25 13.48 -3.29
C ALA A 336 -20.57 14.83 -2.64
N LYS A 337 -19.88 15.15 -1.53
CA LYS A 337 -19.99 16.45 -0.85
C LYS A 337 -18.63 17.11 -0.64
N PRO A 338 -17.95 17.56 -1.70
CA PRO A 338 -16.66 18.23 -1.55
C PRO A 338 -16.83 19.62 -0.95
N LEU A 339 -15.88 19.99 -0.08
CA LEU A 339 -15.77 21.30 0.55
C LEU A 339 -14.54 22.02 0.00
N PHE A 340 -14.73 23.20 -0.58
CA PHE A 340 -13.65 24.07 -1.06
C PHE A 340 -13.56 25.34 -0.20
N ILE A 341 -12.39 25.56 0.39
CA ILE A 341 -12.06 26.71 1.25
C ILE A 341 -10.89 27.45 0.60
N ASN A 342 -11.03 28.73 0.27
CA ASN A 342 -9.98 29.52 -0.40
C ASN A 342 -9.33 28.79 -1.59
N THR A 343 -10.11 28.02 -2.34
CA THR A 343 -9.61 27.17 -3.44
C THR A 343 -10.41 27.51 -4.70
N PRO A 344 -9.91 28.42 -5.55
CA PRO A 344 -10.58 28.73 -6.81
C PRO A 344 -10.59 27.52 -7.74
N PHE A 345 -11.43 27.54 -8.76
CA PHE A 345 -11.38 26.59 -9.89
C PHE A 345 -12.02 27.20 -11.14
N ASN A 346 -11.73 26.62 -12.31
CA ASN A 346 -12.17 27.17 -13.60
C ASN A 346 -13.57 26.70 -13.98
N GLU A 347 -13.83 25.40 -13.85
CA GLU A 347 -15.08 24.77 -14.26
C GLU A 347 -15.51 23.70 -13.24
N LEU A 348 -16.82 23.57 -13.01
CA LEU A 348 -17.42 22.56 -12.14
C LEU A 348 -18.58 21.89 -12.90
N VAL A 349 -18.48 20.57 -13.02
CA VAL A 349 -19.51 19.69 -13.59
C VAL A 349 -19.98 18.77 -12.47
N SER A 350 -21.28 18.68 -12.27
CA SER A 350 -21.83 18.06 -11.07
C SER A 350 -23.10 17.28 -11.42
N SER A 351 -23.26 16.06 -10.90
CA SER A 351 -24.49 15.27 -11.07
C SER A 351 -25.58 15.68 -10.08
N ASN A 352 -26.84 15.37 -10.40
CA ASN A 352 -28.05 15.78 -9.66
C ASN A 352 -28.07 15.41 -8.17
N CYS A 353 -27.18 14.52 -7.72
CA CYS A 353 -27.17 14.01 -6.35
C CYS A 353 -26.00 14.54 -5.51
N SER A 354 -25.19 15.46 -6.02
CA SER A 354 -24.02 15.99 -5.29
C SER A 354 -24.23 17.40 -4.74
N GLN A 355 -23.56 17.70 -3.64
CA GLN A 355 -23.64 19.00 -2.96
C GLN A 355 -22.25 19.59 -2.82
N VAL A 356 -22.00 20.70 -3.50
CA VAL A 356 -20.68 21.33 -3.51
C VAL A 356 -20.70 22.54 -2.60
N ILE A 357 -19.88 22.54 -1.56
CA ILE A 357 -19.81 23.62 -0.56
C ILE A 357 -18.60 24.50 -0.88
N LEU A 358 -18.84 25.80 -1.02
CA LEU A 358 -17.82 26.81 -1.27
C LEU A 358 -17.72 27.81 -0.13
N ASN A 359 -16.50 28.05 0.33
CA ASN A 359 -16.15 29.08 1.29
C ASN A 359 -14.99 29.89 0.72
N ASN A 360 -15.22 31.18 0.43
CA ASN A 360 -14.21 32.10 -0.14
C ASN A 360 -13.47 31.55 -1.38
N SER A 361 -14.17 30.81 -2.24
CA SER A 361 -13.58 30.09 -3.38
C SER A 361 -14.15 30.61 -4.71
N PRO A 362 -13.54 31.65 -5.32
CA PRO A 362 -14.10 32.32 -6.49
C PRO A 362 -14.09 31.45 -7.75
N ARG A 363 -15.14 31.58 -8.57
CA ARG A 363 -15.30 30.89 -9.86
C ARG A 363 -15.00 31.82 -11.03
N LYS A 364 -14.23 31.34 -12.02
CA LYS A 364 -13.89 32.15 -13.22
C LYS A 364 -14.91 32.05 -14.36
N ALA A 365 -15.71 30.98 -14.45
CA ALA A 365 -16.72 30.82 -15.50
C ALA A 365 -17.96 30.05 -15.01
N ASN A 366 -19.15 30.59 -15.31
CA ASN A 366 -20.44 29.94 -15.02
C ASN A 366 -20.82 29.01 -16.18
N LYS A 367 -20.27 27.80 -16.21
CA LYS A 367 -20.83 26.72 -17.02
C LYS A 367 -21.42 25.67 -16.10
N GLN A 368 -22.64 25.95 -15.64
CA GLN A 368 -23.40 25.07 -14.76
C GLN A 368 -24.03 23.97 -15.60
N VAL A 369 -23.74 22.70 -15.30
CA VAL A 369 -24.53 21.57 -15.80
C VAL A 369 -25.58 21.26 -14.74
N LEU A 370 -26.83 21.10 -15.20
CA LEU A 370 -28.08 21.03 -14.44
C LEU A 370 -28.06 20.01 -13.29
N GLY A 371 -28.55 20.41 -12.12
CA GLY A 371 -29.08 19.53 -11.07
C GLY A 371 -28.35 19.47 -9.72
N SER A 372 -27.16 20.03 -9.60
CA SER A 372 -26.40 20.04 -8.34
C SER A 372 -26.74 21.23 -7.44
N GLU A 373 -26.77 20.99 -6.12
CA GLU A 373 -26.88 22.06 -5.13
C GLU A 373 -25.49 22.64 -4.82
N ILE A 374 -25.36 23.95 -5.01
CA ILE A 374 -24.15 24.70 -4.67
C ILE A 374 -24.48 25.55 -3.44
N ILE A 375 -23.69 25.39 -2.39
CA ILE A 375 -23.86 26.12 -1.14
C ILE A 375 -22.66 27.07 -1.00
N GLU A 376 -22.89 28.36 -1.20
CA GLU A 376 -21.89 29.41 -0.92
C GLU A 376 -22.07 29.90 0.52
N VAL A 377 -21.00 29.83 1.32
CA VAL A 377 -21.04 30.24 2.73
C VAL A 377 -20.05 31.37 2.97
N GLU A 378 -20.55 32.51 3.45
CA GLU A 378 -19.73 33.72 3.69
C GLU A 378 -18.83 33.57 4.94
N LYS A 379 -19.32 32.88 5.98
CA LYS A 379 -18.58 32.59 7.23
C LYS A 379 -19.11 31.29 7.84
N ILE A 380 -18.31 30.23 7.79
CA ILE A 380 -18.58 29.04 8.62
C ILE A 380 -17.82 29.21 9.93
N PRO A 381 -18.45 29.14 11.12
CA PRO A 381 -17.74 28.94 12.38
C PRO A 381 -17.22 27.50 12.39
N PHE A 382 -16.13 27.26 11.67
CA PHE A 382 -15.59 25.92 11.49
C PHE A 382 -14.35 25.72 12.37
N GLU A 383 -14.53 25.05 13.52
CA GLU A 383 -13.41 24.48 14.26
C GLU A 383 -13.21 23.01 13.90
N LEU A 384 -12.09 22.75 13.24
CA LEU A 384 -11.66 21.43 12.82
C LEU A 384 -11.06 20.71 14.03
N GLN A 385 -11.89 20.18 14.94
CA GLN A 385 -11.40 19.50 16.13
C GLN A 385 -10.82 18.12 15.77
N ARG A 386 -9.50 17.96 15.92
CA ARG A 386 -8.81 16.67 15.81
C ARG A 386 -9.00 15.88 17.10
N SER A 387 -9.84 14.84 17.08
CA SER A 387 -9.73 13.74 18.04
C SER A 387 -9.75 12.40 17.29
N ASN A 388 -8.71 11.58 17.50
CA ASN A 388 -8.60 10.20 16.97
C ASN A 388 -8.75 10.01 15.45
N GLY A 389 -8.45 11.01 14.63
CA GLY A 389 -8.46 10.88 13.16
C GLY A 389 -9.86 10.88 12.52
N ILE A 390 -10.91 11.21 13.27
CA ILE A 390 -12.27 11.41 12.76
C ILE A 390 -12.56 12.91 12.78
N PHE A 391 -12.96 13.48 11.64
CA PHE A 391 -13.50 14.83 11.60
C PHE A 391 -14.93 14.79 12.13
N SER A 392 -15.19 15.45 13.26
CA SER A 392 -16.55 15.73 13.73
C SER A 392 -16.95 17.16 13.35
N TYR A 393 -18.17 17.32 12.84
CA TYR A 393 -18.80 18.62 12.60
C TYR A 393 -19.47 19.07 13.90
N SER A 394 -19.31 20.34 14.29
CA SER A 394 -20.14 20.93 15.36
C SER A 394 -21.50 21.32 14.80
N GLU A 395 -22.57 20.95 15.50
CA GLU A 395 -23.99 21.08 15.16
C GLU A 395 -24.43 22.52 14.87
N ASN A 396 -25.17 22.72 13.76
CA ASN A 396 -26.52 23.29 13.73
C ASN A 396 -27.05 23.31 12.27
N ASP A 397 -28.26 22.80 12.09
CA ASP A 397 -29.11 22.80 10.89
C ASP A 397 -28.58 22.13 9.62
N TYR A 398 -28.74 20.81 9.59
CA TYR A 398 -28.81 20.07 8.34
C TYR A 398 -30.05 19.16 8.34
N GLN A 399 -31.20 19.73 8.00
CA GLN A 399 -32.41 18.95 7.72
C GLN A 399 -32.33 18.36 6.31
N VAL A 400 -32.42 17.04 6.23
CA VAL A 400 -32.67 16.33 4.96
C VAL A 400 -34.13 16.57 4.60
N PRO A 401 -34.49 16.92 3.35
CA PRO A 401 -35.89 16.99 2.97
C PRO A 401 -36.54 15.62 3.11
N GLU A 402 -37.50 15.51 4.01
CA GLU A 402 -38.42 14.38 4.12
C GLU A 402 -39.17 14.22 2.80
N LYS A 403 -39.04 13.05 2.18
CA LYS A 403 -40.15 12.48 1.42
C LYS A 403 -40.37 11.05 1.89
N ASP A 404 -41.54 10.91 2.50
CA ASP A 404 -42.06 9.74 3.16
C ASP A 404 -42.17 8.55 2.21
N LEU A 405 -41.60 7.42 2.64
CA LEU A 405 -42.05 6.09 2.27
C LEU A 405 -42.54 5.45 3.57
N GLU A 406 -43.76 5.82 3.97
CA GLU A 406 -44.46 5.13 5.04
C GLU A 406 -44.79 3.71 4.58
N PHE A 407 -44.16 2.73 5.21
CA PHE A 407 -44.59 1.33 5.17
C PHE A 407 -45.28 1.03 6.50
N THR A 408 -46.60 0.87 6.48
CA THR A 408 -47.39 0.36 7.61
C THR A 408 -47.39 -1.18 7.54
N PRO A 409 -46.81 -1.89 8.52
CA PRO A 409 -46.94 -3.35 8.60
C PRO A 409 -48.33 -3.75 9.12
N GLU A 410 -48.79 -4.95 8.75
CA GLU A 410 -50.06 -5.53 9.20
C GLU A 410 -50.07 -5.82 10.73
N GLU A 411 -51.27 -5.88 11.31
CA GLU A 411 -51.51 -6.04 12.75
C GLU A 411 -50.95 -7.37 13.30
N GLY A 412 -50.15 -7.29 14.38
CA GLY A 412 -49.68 -8.48 15.12
C GLY A 412 -48.23 -8.48 15.59
N HIS A 413 -47.43 -7.46 15.25
CA HIS A 413 -46.01 -7.44 15.63
C HIS A 413 -45.79 -6.99 17.10
N LYS A 414 -45.10 -7.83 17.88
CA LYS A 414 -44.56 -7.44 19.20
C LYS A 414 -43.52 -6.32 19.01
N ASP A 415 -43.53 -5.32 19.88
CA ASP A 415 -42.54 -4.23 19.90
C ASP A 415 -41.12 -4.80 20.01
N MET A 416 -40.43 -4.89 18.87
CA MET A 416 -39.03 -5.30 18.82
C MET A 416 -38.14 -4.11 19.17
N PRO A 417 -37.08 -4.29 19.95
CA PRO A 417 -36.17 -3.21 20.32
C PRO A 417 -35.54 -2.60 19.05
N LEU A 418 -35.39 -1.27 19.08
CA LEU A 418 -34.78 -0.53 17.99
C LEU A 418 -33.32 -0.93 17.82
N LEU A 419 -32.83 -0.91 16.59
CA LEU A 419 -31.44 -1.23 16.25
C LEU A 419 -30.71 0.05 15.86
N PHE A 420 -29.59 0.36 16.51
CA PHE A 420 -28.80 1.54 16.21
C PHE A 420 -27.87 1.31 15.02
N ILE A 421 -28.00 2.11 13.98
CA ILE A 421 -27.12 2.11 12.81
C ILE A 421 -26.03 3.16 13.05
N PRO A 422 -24.73 2.83 12.91
CA PRO A 422 -24.19 1.66 12.21
C PRO A 422 -23.75 0.49 13.11
N CYS A 423 -23.78 0.62 14.44
CA CYS A 423 -23.12 -0.34 15.33
C CYS A 423 -23.91 -1.65 15.55
N GLY A 424 -25.23 -1.66 15.35
CA GLY A 424 -26.10 -2.81 15.57
C GLY A 424 -26.47 -3.04 17.04
N HIS A 425 -26.21 -2.09 17.94
CA HIS A 425 -26.67 -2.20 19.33
C HIS A 425 -28.17 -1.96 19.44
N LEU A 426 -28.81 -2.62 20.41
CA LEU A 426 -30.22 -2.42 20.70
C LEU A 426 -30.44 -1.14 21.51
N CYS A 427 -31.49 -0.40 21.16
CA CYS A 427 -31.90 0.84 21.79
C CYS A 427 -33.35 0.71 22.26
N LYS A 428 -33.64 1.29 23.44
CA LYS A 428 -34.99 1.29 24.01
C LYS A 428 -35.91 2.31 23.33
N GLU A 429 -35.33 3.39 22.86
CA GLU A 429 -36.01 4.53 22.23
C GLU A 429 -35.18 5.05 21.05
N GLU A 430 -35.81 5.88 20.23
CA GLU A 430 -35.11 6.52 19.11
C GLU A 430 -34.03 7.45 19.65
N CYS A 431 -32.81 7.29 19.14
CA CYS A 431 -31.67 8.09 19.59
C CYS A 431 -30.77 8.45 18.41
N SER A 432 -30.15 9.64 18.51
CA SER A 432 -29.18 10.17 17.55
C SER A 432 -27.74 9.74 17.87
N SER A 433 -27.50 9.20 19.06
CA SER A 433 -26.23 8.62 19.51
C SER A 433 -26.46 7.30 20.23
N CYS A 434 -25.62 6.30 19.95
CA CYS A 434 -25.78 4.97 20.52
C CYS A 434 -25.52 5.01 22.03
N PRO A 435 -26.45 4.59 22.89
CA PRO A 435 -26.25 4.60 24.34
C PRO A 435 -25.17 3.62 24.81
N VAL A 436 -24.79 2.64 23.97
CA VAL A 436 -23.77 1.63 24.30
C VAL A 436 -22.37 2.08 23.88
N CYS A 437 -22.21 2.71 22.71
CA CYS A 437 -20.88 3.02 22.17
C CYS A 437 -20.66 4.49 21.80
N GLY A 438 -21.64 5.38 21.98
CA GLY A 438 -21.53 6.82 21.76
C GLY A 438 -21.42 7.25 20.29
N ILE A 439 -21.51 6.33 19.32
CA ILE A 439 -21.43 6.65 17.89
C ILE A 439 -22.74 7.33 17.45
N SER A 440 -22.65 8.45 16.74
CA SER A 440 -23.79 9.13 16.13
C SER A 440 -24.39 8.32 14.98
N GLY A 441 -25.72 8.37 14.83
CA GLY A 441 -26.43 7.54 13.87
C GLY A 441 -27.94 7.64 14.01
N LYS A 442 -28.64 6.59 13.62
CA LYS A 442 -30.10 6.51 13.76
C LYS A 442 -30.55 5.13 14.15
N THR A 443 -31.67 5.05 14.86
CA THR A 443 -32.36 3.80 15.12
C THR A 443 -33.20 3.37 13.92
N THR A 444 -33.29 2.07 13.69
CA THR A 444 -34.25 1.45 12.76
C THR A 444 -35.05 0.39 13.50
N LYS A 445 -36.31 0.20 13.11
CA LYS A 445 -37.09 -0.93 13.60
C LYS A 445 -36.47 -2.24 13.11
N ARG A 446 -36.42 -3.23 14.00
CA ARG A 446 -35.97 -4.58 13.69
C ARG A 446 -37.17 -5.42 13.28
N TYR A 447 -37.06 -6.06 12.13
CA TYR A 447 -38.09 -6.96 11.61
C TYR A 447 -37.53 -8.37 11.61
N LYS A 448 -38.14 -9.31 12.34
CA LYS A 448 -37.69 -10.70 12.42
C LYS A 448 -38.74 -11.59 11.77
N THR A 449 -38.30 -12.49 10.88
CA THR A 449 -39.15 -13.58 10.37
C THR A 449 -39.07 -14.80 11.28
N ASP A 450 -40.09 -15.66 11.24
CA ASP A 450 -40.11 -16.86 12.10
C ASP A 450 -39.01 -17.85 11.70
N ASN A 451 -38.85 -18.09 10.39
CA ASN A 451 -37.81 -18.94 9.83
C ASN A 451 -36.92 -18.16 8.85
N CYS A 452 -35.74 -18.70 8.56
CA CYS A 452 -34.85 -18.18 7.53
C CYS A 452 -35.56 -18.19 6.18
N VAL A 453 -35.62 -17.05 5.49
CA VAL A 453 -36.34 -16.92 4.20
C VAL A 453 -35.64 -17.62 3.03
N ILE A 454 -34.45 -18.21 3.25
CA ILE A 454 -33.70 -18.95 2.24
C ILE A 454 -33.96 -20.45 2.39
N CYS A 455 -33.64 -21.06 3.54
CA CYS A 455 -33.86 -22.49 3.76
C CYS A 455 -35.27 -22.83 4.25
N MET A 456 -36.03 -21.85 4.74
CA MET A 456 -37.36 -22.00 5.37
C MET A 456 -37.38 -22.95 6.59
N ASP A 457 -36.20 -23.26 7.16
CA ASP A 457 -36.02 -24.28 8.19
C ASP A 457 -35.42 -23.68 9.48
N ALA A 458 -34.17 -23.24 9.41
CA ALA A 458 -33.46 -22.68 10.57
C ALA A 458 -34.00 -21.30 11.00
N GLU A 459 -33.95 -21.01 12.31
CA GLU A 459 -34.29 -19.69 12.85
C GLU A 459 -33.30 -18.62 12.32
N PRO A 460 -33.76 -17.43 11.91
CA PRO A 460 -32.86 -16.41 11.40
C PRO A 460 -32.05 -15.79 12.53
N ASP A 461 -30.72 -15.82 12.43
CA ASP A 461 -29.78 -15.28 13.43
C ASP A 461 -28.92 -14.13 12.88
N LEU A 462 -29.16 -13.70 11.64
CA LEU A 462 -28.46 -12.59 11.00
C LEU A 462 -29.37 -11.40 10.75
N VAL A 463 -28.91 -10.20 11.14
CA VAL A 463 -29.56 -8.92 10.85
C VAL A 463 -28.82 -8.20 9.72
N TYR A 464 -29.58 -7.76 8.72
CA TYR A 464 -29.10 -7.00 7.57
C TYR A 464 -29.17 -5.49 7.84
N MET A 465 -28.04 -4.80 7.69
CA MET A 465 -27.94 -3.35 7.83
C MET A 465 -27.90 -2.68 6.44
N PRO A 466 -28.56 -1.53 6.24
CA PRO A 466 -29.21 -0.69 7.25
C PRO A 466 -30.69 -1.03 7.50
N CYS A 467 -31.29 -1.99 6.80
CA CYS A 467 -32.75 -2.16 6.83
C CYS A 467 -33.31 -2.82 8.10
N GLY A 468 -32.47 -3.44 8.94
CA GLY A 468 -32.90 -4.03 10.21
C GLY A 468 -33.64 -5.38 10.09
N HIS A 469 -33.69 -5.97 8.89
CA HIS A 469 -34.33 -7.27 8.69
C HIS A 469 -33.46 -8.41 9.21
N GLN A 470 -34.01 -9.23 10.09
CA GLN A 470 -33.46 -10.49 10.55
C GLN A 470 -34.19 -11.64 9.87
N CYS A 471 -33.65 -12.11 8.75
CA CYS A 471 -34.35 -13.02 7.85
C CYS A 471 -33.52 -14.20 7.37
N CYS A 472 -32.23 -14.28 7.71
CA CYS A 472 -31.38 -15.41 7.29
C CYS A 472 -30.67 -16.06 8.46
N CYS A 473 -30.46 -17.37 8.36
CA CYS A 473 -29.52 -18.09 9.21
C CYS A 473 -28.08 -17.92 8.70
N HIS A 474 -27.11 -18.12 9.59
CA HIS A 474 -25.70 -18.00 9.30
C HIS A 474 -25.21 -18.92 8.17
N GLU A 475 -25.72 -20.15 8.09
CA GLU A 475 -25.33 -21.14 7.09
C GLU A 475 -25.75 -20.73 5.66
N CYS A 476 -26.99 -20.25 5.50
CA CYS A 476 -27.48 -19.77 4.21
C CYS A 476 -26.71 -18.55 3.72
N MET A 477 -26.37 -17.62 4.63
CA MET A 477 -25.55 -16.46 4.27
C MET A 477 -24.12 -16.86 3.91
N SER A 478 -23.54 -17.81 4.63
CA SER A 478 -22.17 -18.30 4.37
C SER A 478 -22.05 -19.03 3.03
N SER A 479 -23.16 -19.59 2.54
CA SER A 479 -23.24 -20.28 1.25
C SER A 479 -23.65 -19.36 0.10
N CYS A 480 -23.91 -18.08 0.37
CA CYS A 480 -24.41 -17.12 -0.62
C CYS A 480 -23.31 -16.16 -1.06
N ASP A 481 -22.69 -16.44 -2.21
CA ASP A 481 -21.62 -15.60 -2.77
C ASP A 481 -22.08 -14.18 -3.18
N ASP A 482 -23.39 -13.98 -3.36
CA ASP A 482 -23.97 -12.74 -3.90
C ASP A 482 -25.01 -12.03 -2.99
N CYS A 483 -24.97 -12.28 -1.68
CA CYS A 483 -25.87 -11.65 -0.71
C CYS A 483 -25.53 -10.16 -0.41
N LYS A 484 -25.48 -9.33 -1.46
CA LYS A 484 -25.25 -7.87 -1.42
C LYS A 484 -26.54 -7.07 -1.15
N LYS A 485 -27.70 -7.73 -1.11
CA LYS A 485 -29.02 -7.12 -0.89
C LYS A 485 -29.78 -7.93 0.17
N CYS A 486 -30.59 -7.24 0.97
CA CYS A 486 -31.47 -7.91 1.93
C CYS A 486 -32.52 -8.73 1.15
N PRO A 487 -32.71 -10.02 1.45
CA PRO A 487 -33.67 -10.86 0.74
C PRO A 487 -35.12 -10.40 0.82
N ILE A 488 -35.50 -9.66 1.87
CA ILE A 488 -36.88 -9.18 2.05
C ILE A 488 -37.13 -7.88 1.28
N CYS A 489 -36.31 -6.85 1.52
CA CYS A 489 -36.60 -5.51 1.01
C CYS A 489 -35.74 -5.10 -0.20
N GLY A 490 -34.77 -5.92 -0.62
CA GLY A 490 -33.86 -5.61 -1.72
C GLY A 490 -32.86 -4.48 -1.44
N VAL A 491 -32.92 -3.84 -0.26
CA VAL A 491 -32.01 -2.77 0.15
C VAL A 491 -30.57 -3.29 0.15
N PRO A 492 -29.61 -2.57 -0.47
CA PRO A 492 -28.21 -2.94 -0.45
C PRO A 492 -27.66 -3.08 0.98
N VAL A 493 -26.97 -4.19 1.23
CA VAL A 493 -26.47 -4.55 2.55
C VAL A 493 -25.12 -3.87 2.78
N CYS A 494 -25.06 -3.00 3.77
CA CYS A 494 -23.81 -2.38 4.23
C CYS A 494 -23.02 -3.34 5.12
N SER A 495 -23.71 -4.09 5.99
CA SER A 495 -23.10 -5.10 6.86
C SER A 495 -24.15 -6.11 7.31
N VAL A 496 -23.72 -7.34 7.59
CA VAL A 496 -24.54 -8.37 8.23
C VAL A 496 -23.98 -8.64 9.62
N LYS A 497 -24.85 -8.69 10.63
CA LYS A 497 -24.47 -8.93 12.02
C LYS A 497 -25.16 -10.18 12.55
N LYS A 498 -24.39 -11.07 13.16
CA LYS A 498 -24.93 -12.22 13.88
C LYS A 498 -25.47 -11.76 15.24
N MET A 499 -26.71 -12.09 15.52
CA MET A 499 -27.35 -11.84 16.80
C MET A 499 -27.09 -13.03 17.71
N PHE A 500 -26.44 -12.76 18.84
CA PHE A 500 -26.35 -13.71 19.93
C PHE A 500 -27.60 -13.48 20.79
N MET A 501 -28.53 -14.44 20.75
CA MET A 501 -29.73 -14.43 21.59
C MET A 501 -29.43 -14.98 22.98
#